data_AF-A0A1G8ZTQ7-F1
#
_entry.id   AF-A0A1G8ZTQ7-F1
#
_cell.length_a   1.000
_cell.length_b   1.000
_cell.length_c   1.000
_cell.angle_alpha   90.00
_cell.angle_beta   90.00
_cell.angle_gamma   90.00
#
_symmetry.space_group_name_H-M   'P 1'
#
loop_
_entity.id
_entity.type
_entity.pdbx_description
1 polymer ?
#
loop_
_entity_poly.entity_id
_entity_poly.type
_entity_poly.pdbx_seq_one_letter_code
_entity_poly.pdbx_strand_id
1 'polypeptide(L)'
;MAKLIAILNVVAWAGFWAFGYLALTANGDSTGQLMTALILAVLGAGAGIWAYLWLVRHSEATGYAKPPRRAVPEQHRNPELYEENEENA
;
A
#
# COMPACT_ATOMS: atom_id res chain seq x y z
N MET A 1 -5.73 8.52 -14.57
CA MET A 1 -6.71 8.93 -13.53
C MET A 1 -6.05 9.10 -12.16
N ALA A 2 -4.92 9.82 -12.04
CA ALA A 2 -4.19 9.96 -10.77
C ALA A 2 -4.97 10.73 -9.67
N LYS A 3 -5.83 11.69 -10.09
CA LYS A 3 -6.65 12.50 -9.17
C LYS A 3 -7.60 11.64 -8.32
N LEU A 4 -8.23 10.63 -8.93
CA LEU A 4 -9.16 9.75 -8.21
C LEU A 4 -8.46 8.97 -7.10
N ILE A 5 -7.25 8.50 -7.36
CA ILE A 5 -6.48 7.71 -6.39
C ILE A 5 -6.00 8.59 -5.23
N ALA A 6 -5.56 9.82 -5.53
CA ALA A 6 -5.21 10.79 -4.50
C ALA A 6 -6.41 11.12 -3.59
N ILE A 7 -7.59 11.34 -4.18
CA ILE A 7 -8.84 11.57 -3.42
C ILE A 7 -9.17 10.36 -2.56
N LEU A 8 -9.07 9.14 -3.10
CA LEU A 8 -9.38 7.90 -2.38
C LEU A 8 -8.45 7.70 -1.18
N ASN A 9 -7.15 8.01 -1.32
CA ASN A 9 -6.19 7.95 -0.22
C ASN A 9 -6.53 8.94 0.90
N VAL A 10 -6.85 10.20 0.55
CA VAL A 10 -7.25 11.23 1.53
C VAL A 10 -8.54 10.84 2.26
N VAL A 11 -9.55 10.36 1.53
CA VAL A 11 -10.83 9.93 2.12
C VAL A 11 -10.64 8.72 3.03
N ALA A 12 -9.81 7.75 2.64
CA ALA A 12 -9.50 6.59 3.48
C ALA A 12 -8.76 6.98 4.77
N TRP A 13 -7.80 7.90 4.69
CA TRP A 13 -7.08 8.39 5.87
C TRP A 13 -7.98 9.21 6.80
N ALA A 14 -8.83 10.08 6.24
CA ALA A 14 -9.82 10.82 7.02
C ALA A 14 -10.83 9.89 7.70
N GLY A 15 -11.31 8.85 6.99
CA GLY A 15 -12.22 7.84 7.54
C GLY A 15 -11.58 7.04 8.68
N PHE A 16 -10.34 6.58 8.49
CA PHE A 16 -9.59 5.88 9.54
C PHE A 16 -9.46 6.74 10.81
N TRP A 17 -9.09 8.02 10.69
CA TRP A 17 -8.94 8.89 11.86
C TRP A 17 -10.28 9.22 12.52
N ALA A 18 -11.35 9.45 11.75
CA ALA A 18 -12.67 9.73 12.29
C ALA A 18 -13.24 8.53 13.08
N PHE A 19 -13.21 7.34 12.49
CA PHE A 19 -13.74 6.13 13.14
C PHE A 19 -12.79 5.55 14.19
N GLY A 20 -11.48 5.71 14.01
CA GLY A 20 -10.47 5.37 15.01
C GLY A 20 -10.59 6.23 16.26
N TYR A 21 -10.83 7.53 16.12
CA TYR A 21 -11.09 8.41 17.27
C TYR A 21 -12.37 8.00 18.01
N LEU A 22 -13.45 7.69 17.28
CA LEU A 22 -14.69 7.18 17.87
C LEU A 22 -14.47 5.87 18.63
N ALA A 23 -13.65 4.96 18.10
CA ALA A 23 -13.32 3.70 18.77
C ALA A 23 -12.47 3.92 20.04
N LEU A 24 -11.53 4.87 20.02
CA LEU A 24 -10.66 5.19 21.16
C LEU A 24 -11.36 5.99 22.26
N THR A 25 -12.37 6.78 21.92
CA THR A 25 -13.09 7.65 22.87
C THR A 25 -14.44 7.11 23.33
N ALA A 26 -14.89 6.00 22.77
CA ALA A 26 -16.07 5.29 23.26
C ALA A 26 -15.84 4.76 24.68
N ASN A 27 -16.39 5.47 25.68
CA ASN A 27 -16.52 4.94 27.03
C ASN A 27 -17.40 3.68 27.01
N GLY A 28 -17.00 2.66 27.76
CA GLY A 28 -17.45 1.26 27.64
C GLY A 28 -18.94 0.93 27.84
N ASP A 29 -19.83 1.90 27.87
CA ASP A 29 -21.28 1.73 28.04
C ASP A 29 -21.99 1.26 26.75
N SER A 30 -21.31 1.22 25.60
CA SER A 30 -21.90 0.84 24.32
C SER A 30 -20.98 -0.04 23.47
N THR A 31 -20.81 -1.30 23.89
CA THR A 31 -20.03 -2.33 23.19
C THR A 31 -20.36 -2.44 21.69
N GLY A 32 -21.64 -2.27 21.30
CA GLY A 32 -22.07 -2.29 19.90
C GLY A 32 -21.56 -1.09 19.06
N GLN A 33 -21.46 0.09 19.68
CA GLN A 33 -20.90 1.28 19.02
C GLN A 33 -19.38 1.15 18.89
N LEU A 34 -18.73 0.53 19.87
CA LEU A 34 -17.30 0.21 19.83
C LEU A 34 -16.98 -0.76 18.68
N MET A 35 -17.78 -1.83 18.51
CA MET A 35 -17.59 -2.79 17.42
C MET A 35 -17.82 -2.20 16.03
N THR A 36 -18.86 -1.37 15.87
CA THR A 36 -19.11 -0.70 14.58
C THR A 36 -18.00 0.30 14.24
N ALA A 37 -17.55 1.11 15.20
CA ALA A 37 -16.43 2.02 15.03
C ALA A 37 -15.13 1.27 14.67
N LEU A 38 -14.89 0.11 15.28
CA LEU A 38 -13.71 -0.71 15.03
C LEU A 38 -13.73 -1.34 13.63
N ILE A 39 -14.88 -1.85 13.19
CA ILE A 39 -15.04 -2.37 11.81
C ILE A 39 -14.84 -1.25 10.79
N LEU A 40 -15.43 -0.08 11.02
CA LEU A 40 -15.26 1.09 10.16
C LEU A 40 -13.80 1.56 10.12
N ALA A 41 -13.09 1.51 11.25
CA ALA A 41 -11.66 1.82 11.31
C ALA A 41 -10.82 0.80 10.52
N VAL A 42 -11.09 -0.50 10.65
CA VAL A 42 -10.39 -1.55 9.89
C VAL A 42 -10.66 -1.42 8.39
N LEU A 43 -11.90 -1.14 8.00
CA LEU A 43 -12.26 -0.90 6.60
C LEU A 43 -11.57 0.35 6.05
N GLY A 44 -11.51 1.44 6.83
CA GLY A 44 -10.78 2.66 6.47
C GLY A 44 -9.28 2.42 6.31
N ALA A 45 -8.66 1.68 7.23
CA ALA A 45 -7.25 1.31 7.15
C ALA A 45 -6.96 0.40 5.94
N GLY A 46 -7.78 -0.64 5.73
CA GLY A 46 -7.64 -1.56 4.60
C GLY A 46 -7.80 -0.87 3.25
N ALA A 47 -8.84 -0.03 3.11
CA ALA A 47 -9.04 0.77 1.91
C ALA A 47 -7.91 1.78 1.69
N GLY A 48 -7.36 2.37 2.76
CA GLY A 48 -6.23 3.30 2.68
C GLY A 48 -4.95 2.64 2.20
N ILE A 49 -4.60 1.47 2.76
CA ILE A 49 -3.43 0.69 2.32
C ILE A 49 -3.60 0.25 0.86
N TRP A 50 -4.79 -0.24 0.49
CA TRP A 50 -5.07 -0.63 -0.89
C TRP A 50 -4.95 0.54 -1.87
N ALA A 51 -5.54 1.69 -1.54
CA ALA A 51 -5.47 2.91 -2.34
C ALA A 51 -4.03 3.42 -2.49
N TYR A 52 -3.24 3.38 -1.41
CA TYR A 52 -1.84 3.79 -1.41
C TYR A 52 -0.99 2.90 -2.32
N LEU A 53 -1.10 1.57 -2.20
CA LEU A 53 -0.36 0.63 -3.06
C LEU A 53 -0.75 0.80 -4.53
N TRP A 54 -2.04 1.03 -4.79
CA TRP A 54 -2.53 1.26 -6.16
C TRP A 54 -2.06 2.60 -6.74
N LEU A 55 -1.92 3.64 -5.91
CA LEU A 55 -1.34 4.94 -6.27
C LEU A 55 0.12 4.80 -6.68
N VAL A 56 0.92 4.11 -5.87
CA VAL A 56 2.36 3.89 -6.15
C VAL A 56 2.51 3.15 -7.47
N ARG A 57 1.75 2.07 -7.68
CA ARG A 57 1.74 1.29 -8.93
C ARG A 57 1.36 2.15 -10.15
N HIS A 58 0.37 3.02 -10.01
CA HIS A 58 -0.04 3.93 -11.09
C HIS A 58 0.98 5.04 -11.36
N SER A 59 1.68 5.51 -10.34
CA SER A 59 2.72 6.53 -10.45
C SER A 59 3.93 5.99 -11.22
N GLU A 60 4.28 4.72 -11.00
CA GLU A 60 5.30 4.00 -11.77
C GLU A 60 4.87 3.80 -13.24
N ALA A 61 3.62 3.39 -13.48
CA ALA A 61 3.11 3.13 -14.83
C ALA A 61 2.99 4.39 -15.70
N THR A 62 2.78 5.56 -15.08
CA THR A 62 2.64 6.85 -15.78
C THR A 62 3.97 7.59 -15.98
N GLY A 63 5.09 7.03 -15.51
CA GLY A 63 6.43 7.62 -15.67
C GLY A 63 6.67 8.90 -14.88
N TYR A 64 5.76 9.29 -13.98
CA TYR A 64 5.89 10.50 -13.16
C TYR A 64 6.89 10.33 -12.01
N ALA A 65 7.15 9.08 -11.60
CA ALA A 65 8.17 8.74 -10.61
C ALA A 65 9.29 7.90 -11.25
N LYS A 66 10.55 8.24 -10.95
CA LYS A 66 11.70 7.42 -11.34
C LYS A 66 11.53 6.04 -10.70
N PRO A 67 11.46 4.94 -11.48
CA PRO A 67 11.28 3.61 -10.93
C PRO A 67 12.39 3.34 -9.90
N PRO A 68 12.07 2.69 -8.77
CA PRO A 68 13.07 2.36 -7.76
C PRO A 68 14.21 1.60 -8.44
N ARG A 69 15.46 1.93 -8.05
CA ARG A 69 16.67 1.29 -8.60
C ARG A 69 16.66 -0.17 -8.20
N ARG A 70 15.96 -1.01 -8.95
CA ARG A 70 16.03 -2.46 -8.83
C ARG A 70 17.48 -2.83 -9.10
N ALA A 71 18.09 -3.56 -8.17
CA ALA A 71 19.39 -4.16 -8.43
C ALA A 71 19.23 -5.04 -9.67
N VAL A 72 20.10 -4.82 -10.66
CA VAL A 72 20.14 -5.68 -11.84
C VAL A 72 20.54 -7.07 -11.33
N PRO A 73 19.79 -8.14 -11.67
CA PRO A 73 20.21 -9.50 -11.32
C PRO A 73 21.64 -9.74 -11.79
N GLU A 74 22.47 -10.38 -10.96
CA GLU A 74 23.90 -10.58 -11.25
C GLU A 74 24.08 -11.40 -12.55
N GLN A 75 23.11 -12.25 -12.89
CA GLN A 75 23.02 -12.97 -14.18
C GLN A 75 23.04 -12.06 -15.40
N HIS A 76 22.41 -10.88 -15.31
CA HIS A 76 22.43 -9.90 -16.40
C HIS A 76 23.64 -8.97 -16.32
N ARG A 77 24.34 -8.92 -15.17
CA ARG A 77 25.52 -8.08 -14.96
C ARG A 77 26.81 -8.78 -15.39
N ASN A 78 26.92 -10.08 -15.14
CA ASN A 78 28.05 -10.95 -15.50
C ASN A 78 27.52 -12.26 -16.10
N PRO A 79 27.06 -12.25 -17.36
CA PRO A 79 26.52 -13.44 -18.03
C PRO A 79 27.54 -14.57 -18.16
N GLU A 80 28.82 -14.23 -18.39
CA GLU A 80 29.92 -15.19 -18.56
C GLU A 80 30.07 -16.14 -17.37
N LEU A 81 29.84 -15.65 -16.14
CA LEU A 81 29.93 -16.45 -14.92
C LEU A 81 28.84 -17.53 -14.84
N TYR A 82 27.71 -17.35 -15.52
CA TYR A 82 26.62 -18.34 -15.53
C TYR A 82 26.68 -19.26 -16.76
N GLU A 83 27.21 -18.78 -17.89
CA GLU A 83 27.49 -19.62 -19.07
C GLU A 83 28.58 -20.66 -18.78
N GLU A 84 29.66 -20.27 -18.10
CA GLU A 84 30.74 -21.19 -17.70
C GLU A 84 30.25 -22.27 -16.71
N ASN A 85 29.29 -21.93 -15.84
CA ASN A 85 28.70 -22.89 -14.91
C ASN A 85 27.75 -23.89 -15.59
N GLU A 86 27.12 -23.52 -16.72
CA GLU A 86 26.28 -24.43 -17.51
C GLU A 86 27.13 -25.35 -18.43
N GLU A 87 28.28 -24.90 -18.93
CA GLU A 87 29.18 -25.71 -19.74
C GLU A 87 29.93 -26.77 -18.91
N ASN A 88 30.18 -26.49 -17.62
CA ASN A 88 30.91 -27.36 -16.71
C ASN A 88 30.02 -28.31 -15.87
N ALA A 89 28.70 -28.32 -16.06
CA ALA A 89 27.72 -29.16 -15.35
C ALA A 89 27.29 -30.38 -16.18
#